data_AF-A0A968R795-F1
#
_entry.id   AF-A0A968R795-F1
#
_cell.length_a   1.000
_cell.length_b   1.000
_cell.length_c   1.000
_cell.angle_alpha   90.00
_cell.angle_beta   90.00
_cell.angle_gamma   90.00
#
_symmetry.space_group_name_H-M   'P 1'
#
loop_
_entity.id
_entity.type
_entity.pdbx_description
1 polymer ?
#
loop_
_entity_poly.entity_id
_entity_poly.type
_entity_poly.pdbx_seq_one_letter_code
_entity_poly.pdbx_strand_id
1 'polypeptide(L)'
;MMLRAGAIAKLGIISNDPVLDVNLILQWFWDNIKQSREDVEQKAANWKTLPIGEIRELRQLKNRLQVIAALTDLDRYVLDEELNTWLALREKLP
;
A
#
# COMPACT_ATOMS: atom_id res chain seq x y z
N MET A 1 7.51 5.51 5.85
CA MET A 1 7.32 5.52 4.39
C MET A 1 6.47 6.68 3.87
N MET A 2 5.41 7.14 4.55
CA MET A 2 4.63 8.31 4.09
C MET A 2 5.48 9.56 3.79
N LEU A 3 6.52 9.85 4.60
CA LEU A 3 7.44 10.97 4.34
C LEU A 3 8.14 10.84 2.98
N ARG A 4 8.55 9.62 2.62
CA ARG A 4 9.21 9.32 1.35
C ARG A 4 8.23 9.46 0.18
N ALA A 5 7.02 8.90 0.30
CA ALA A 5 5.97 9.08 -0.70
C ALA A 5 5.64 10.57 -0.91
N GLY A 6 5.53 11.34 0.17
CA GLY A 6 5.33 12.79 0.11
C GLY A 6 6.53 13.55 -0.49
N ALA A 7 7.76 13.09 -0.27
CA ALA A 7 8.94 13.66 -0.91
C ALA A 7 8.94 13.43 -2.43
N ILE A 8 8.65 12.19 -2.88
CA ILE A 8 8.47 11.86 -4.29
C ILE A 8 7.34 12.69 -4.91
N ALA A 9 6.23 12.83 -4.19
CA ALA A 9 5.10 13.64 -4.60
C ALA A 9 5.48 15.09 -4.89
N LYS A 10 6.22 15.68 -3.95
CA LYS A 10 6.57 17.10 -4.01
C LYS A 10 7.74 17.38 -4.96
N LEU A 11 8.74 16.51 -5.00
CA LEU A 11 10.03 16.75 -5.65
C LEU A 11 10.18 15.99 -6.98
N GLY A 12 9.33 15.02 -7.26
CA GLY A 12 9.41 14.17 -8.45
C GLY A 12 10.12 12.84 -8.21
N ILE A 13 10.03 11.96 -9.20
CA ILE A 13 10.66 10.63 -9.18
C ILE A 13 12.07 10.78 -9.76
N ILE A 14 13.07 10.25 -9.05
CA ILE A 14 14.46 10.16 -9.51
C ILE A 14 14.93 8.73 -9.31
N SER A 15 15.23 8.03 -10.42
CA SER A 15 15.73 6.66 -10.37
C SER A 15 17.08 6.57 -9.64
N ASN A 16 17.27 5.53 -8.82
CA ASN A 16 18.44 5.29 -7.98
C ASN A 16 18.69 6.35 -6.88
N ASP A 17 17.77 7.30 -6.66
CA ASP A 17 17.86 8.22 -5.54
C ASP A 17 17.41 7.54 -4.23
N PRO A 18 18.13 7.68 -3.12
CA PRO A 18 17.81 6.99 -1.86
C PRO A 18 16.47 7.41 -1.24
N VAL A 19 15.88 8.52 -1.69
CA VAL A 19 14.61 9.06 -1.19
C VAL A 19 13.58 9.13 -2.31
N LEU A 20 13.97 9.54 -3.51
CA LEU A 20 13.07 9.86 -4.61
C LEU A 20 12.85 8.70 -5.60
N ASP A 21 13.43 7.53 -5.34
CA ASP A 21 13.16 6.33 -6.12
C ASP A 21 11.87 5.63 -5.65
N VAL A 22 10.90 5.54 -6.56
CA VAL A 22 9.61 4.87 -6.34
C VAL A 22 9.78 3.36 -6.11
N ASN A 23 10.79 2.73 -6.72
CA ASN A 23 11.02 1.29 -6.61
C ASN A 23 11.33 0.88 -5.16
N LEU A 24 11.94 1.76 -4.37
CA LEU A 24 12.19 1.52 -2.95
C LEU A 24 10.90 1.42 -2.14
N ILE A 25 9.85 2.14 -2.53
CA ILE A 25 8.53 2.05 -1.89
C ILE A 25 7.81 0.77 -2.33
N LEU A 26 7.87 0.44 -3.62
CA LEU A 26 7.25 -0.77 -4.16
C LEU A 26 7.88 -2.03 -3.55
N GLN A 27 9.21 -2.11 -3.53
CA GLN A 27 9.92 -3.22 -2.93
C GLN A 27 9.58 -3.35 -1.44
N TRP A 28 9.62 -2.24 -0.69
CA TRP A 28 9.20 -2.24 0.71
C TRP A 28 7.76 -2.74 0.90
N PHE A 29 6.84 -2.37 0.02
CA PHE A 29 5.46 -2.79 0.10
C PHE A 29 5.33 -4.31 -0.08
N TRP A 30 5.91 -4.84 -1.16
CA TRP A 30 5.87 -6.27 -1.48
C TRP A 30 6.59 -7.13 -0.44
N ASP A 31 7.75 -6.70 0.05
CA ASP A 31 8.50 -7.38 1.11
C ASP A 31 7.71 -7.48 2.44
N ASN A 32 6.69 -6.63 2.63
CA ASN A 32 5.89 -6.56 3.85
C ASN A 32 4.46 -7.11 3.69
N ILE A 33 4.09 -7.60 2.51
CA ILE A 33 2.86 -8.38 2.33
C ILE A 33 3.15 -9.82 2.71
N LYS A 34 2.42 -10.31 3.72
CA LYS A 34 2.56 -11.68 4.23
C LYS A 34 1.39 -12.61 3.87
N GLN A 35 0.29 -12.03 3.43
CA GLN A 35 -0.97 -12.71 3.18
C GLN A 35 -1.31 -12.60 1.70
N SER A 36 -1.92 -13.63 1.13
CA SER A 36 -2.46 -13.53 -0.23
C SER A 36 -3.65 -12.57 -0.25
N ARG A 37 -3.91 -12.00 -1.43
CA ARG A 37 -5.02 -11.07 -1.63
C ARG A 37 -6.36 -11.74 -1.28
N GLU A 38 -6.55 -13.00 -1.65
CA GLU A 38 -7.78 -13.75 -1.39
C GLU A 38 -8.04 -13.92 0.11
N ASP A 39 -6.99 -14.18 0.91
CA ASP A 39 -7.09 -14.28 2.37
C ASP A 39 -7.48 -12.93 2.99
N VAL A 40 -6.85 -11.85 2.53
CA VAL A 40 -7.19 -10.49 2.98
C VAL A 40 -8.62 -10.13 2.60
N GLU A 41 -9.10 -10.48 1.41
CA GLU A 41 -10.48 -10.23 0.96
C GLU A 41 -11.50 -10.95 1.87
N GLN A 42 -11.25 -12.22 2.18
CA GLN A 42 -12.11 -12.99 3.08
C GLN A 42 -12.15 -12.39 4.49
N LYS A 43 -10.98 -12.02 5.03
CA LYS A 43 -10.86 -11.37 6.34
C LYS A 43 -11.52 -9.99 6.36
N ALA A 44 -11.34 -9.19 5.31
CA ALA A 44 -11.92 -7.86 5.18
C ALA A 44 -13.45 -7.90 5.16
N ALA A 45 -14.06 -8.92 4.53
CA ALA A 45 -15.52 -9.03 4.47
C ALA A 45 -16.18 -9.11 5.87
N ASN A 46 -15.52 -9.74 6.85
CA ASN A 46 -16.05 -9.97 8.19
C ASN A 46 -15.11 -9.48 9.30
N TRP A 47 -14.32 -8.42 9.06
CA TRP A 47 -13.23 -8.03 9.98
C TRP A 47 -13.69 -7.74 11.42
N LYS A 48 -14.96 -7.37 11.64
CA LYS A 48 -15.53 -7.07 12.96
C LYS A 48 -15.59 -8.27 13.89
N THR A 49 -15.62 -9.49 13.35
CA THR A 49 -15.67 -10.73 14.14
C THR A 49 -14.29 -11.35 14.34
N LEU A 50 -13.24 -10.79 13.73
CA LEU A 50 -11.89 -11.30 13.82
C LEU A 50 -11.23 -10.98 15.17
N PRO A 51 -10.25 -11.79 15.61
CA PRO A 51 -9.40 -11.46 16.73
C PRO A 51 -8.70 -10.10 16.53
N ILE A 52 -8.44 -9.38 17.62
CA ILE A 52 -7.81 -8.05 17.55
C ILE A 52 -6.43 -8.05 16.86
N GLY A 53 -5.72 -9.18 16.89
CA GLY A 53 -4.46 -9.37 16.17
C GLY A 53 -4.64 -9.24 14.66
N GLU A 54 -5.61 -9.94 14.10
CA GLU A 54 -5.90 -9.90 12.67
C GLU A 54 -6.46 -8.55 12.23
N ILE A 55 -7.31 -7.91 13.04
CA ILE A 55 -7.77 -6.55 12.76
C ILE A 55 -6.59 -5.57 12.68
N ARG A 56 -5.58 -5.73 13.55
CA ARG A 56 -4.35 -4.91 13.49
C ARG A 56 -3.56 -5.17 12.22
N GLU A 57 -3.46 -6.41 11.75
CA GLU A 57 -2.80 -6.73 10.49
C GLU A 57 -3.50 -6.08 9.29
N LEU A 58 -4.84 -6.15 9.24
CA LEU A 58 -5.63 -5.49 8.20
C LEU A 58 -5.44 -3.96 8.21
N ARG A 59 -5.41 -3.33 9.39
CA ARG A 59 -5.10 -1.90 9.54
C ARG A 59 -3.69 -1.55 9.08
N GLN A 60 -2.71 -2.39 9.41
CA GLN A 60 -1.33 -2.20 8.94
C GLN A 60 -1.26 -2.26 7.43
N LEU A 61 -1.94 -3.22 6.80
CA LEU A 61 -2.04 -3.31 5.36
C LEU A 61 -2.71 -2.06 4.76
N LYS A 62 -3.84 -1.61 5.32
CA LYS A 62 -4.51 -0.37 4.90
C LYS A 62 -3.58 0.84 4.94
N ASN A 63 -2.79 0.97 6.00
CA ASN A 63 -1.78 2.02 6.13
C ASN A 63 -0.65 1.90 5.10
N ARG A 64 -0.25 0.69 4.71
CA ARG A 64 0.72 0.47 3.63
C ARG A 64 0.13 0.86 2.27
N LEU A 65 -1.10 0.45 1.99
CA LEU A 65 -1.84 0.83 0.78
C LEU A 65 -2.04 2.34 0.67
N GLN A 66 -2.21 3.05 1.80
CA GLN A 66 -2.22 4.51 1.82
C GLN A 66 -0.93 5.14 1.27
N VAL A 67 0.23 4.53 1.55
CA VAL A 67 1.52 4.98 1.01
C VAL A 67 1.55 4.83 -0.50
N ILE A 68 1.03 3.71 -1.02
CA ILE A 68 0.95 3.46 -2.47
C ILE A 68 -0.03 4.43 -3.14
N ALA A 69 -1.21 4.65 -2.54
CA ALA A 69 -2.18 5.63 -3.04
C ALA A 69 -1.60 7.05 -3.11
N ALA A 70 -0.74 7.43 -2.15
CA ALA A 70 -0.07 8.72 -2.21
C ALA A 70 0.90 8.87 -3.40
N LEU A 71 1.26 7.79 -4.11
CA LEU A 71 2.05 7.85 -5.34
C LEU A 71 1.17 8.04 -6.58
N THR A 72 -0.08 7.60 -6.55
CA THR A 72 -1.01 7.67 -7.70
C THR A 72 -1.62 9.04 -7.90
N ASP A 73 -1.87 9.76 -6.81
CA ASP A 73 -2.61 11.04 -6.81
C ASP A 73 -1.87 12.18 -7.55
N LEU A 74 -0.72 11.89 -8.17
CA LEU A 74 0.20 12.89 -8.71
C LEU A 74 0.41 12.77 -10.21
N ASP A 75 -0.29 11.86 -10.91
CA ASP A 75 -0.16 11.56 -12.34
C ASP A 75 1.28 11.22 -12.81
N ARG A 76 2.21 11.04 -11.87
CA ARG A 76 3.63 10.80 -12.13
C ARG A 76 4.02 9.32 -12.10
N TYR A 77 3.10 8.46 -11.66
CA TYR A 77 3.34 7.04 -11.54
C TYR A 77 2.11 6.26 -12.00
N VAL A 78 2.32 5.34 -12.93
CA VAL A 78 1.29 4.41 -13.41
C VAL A 78 1.44 3.12 -12.62
N LEU A 79 0.37 2.70 -11.95
CA LEU A 79 0.33 1.43 -11.24
C LEU A 79 0.18 0.27 -12.20
N ASP A 80 0.79 -0.85 -11.83
CA ASP A 80 0.45 -2.14 -12.41
C ASP A 80 -0.98 -2.59 -12.02
N GLU A 81 -1.47 -3.59 -12.74
CA GLU A 81 -2.80 -4.16 -12.51
C GLU A 81 -2.94 -4.77 -11.11
N GLU A 82 -1.86 -5.35 -10.59
CA GLU A 82 -1.85 -6.00 -9.28
C GLU A 82 -2.02 -5.00 -8.14
N LEU A 83 -1.26 -3.89 -8.14
CA LEU A 83 -1.37 -2.81 -7.16
C LEU A 83 -2.72 -2.12 -7.23
N ASN A 84 -3.28 -1.93 -8.43
CA ASN A 84 -4.64 -1.40 -8.58
C ASN A 84 -5.67 -2.29 -7.88
N THR A 85 -5.53 -3.61 -8.02
CA THR A 85 -6.41 -4.58 -7.36
C THR A 85 -6.27 -4.49 -5.83
N TRP A 86 -5.05 -4.39 -5.33
CA TRP A 86 -4.78 -4.18 -3.89
C TRP A 86 -5.32 -2.85 -3.36
N LEU A 87 -5.24 -1.77 -4.14
CA LEU A 87 -5.80 -0.48 -3.77
C LEU A 87 -7.32 -0.49 -3.74
N ALA A 88 -7.97 -1.19 -4.67
CA ALA A 88 -9.43 -1.35 -4.65
C ALA A 88 -9.92 -2.07 -3.36
N LEU A 89 -9.09 -2.95 -2.79
CA LEU A 89 -9.37 -3.63 -1.54
C LEU A 89 -9.30 -2.70 -0.31
N ARG A 90 -8.55 -1.60 -0.39
CA ARG A 90 -8.29 -0.66 0.73
C ARG A 90 -9.58 -0.12 1.36
N GLU A 91 -10.59 0.17 0.56
CA GLU A 91 -11.89 0.70 1.02
C GLU A 91 -12.69 -0.30 1.87
N LYS A 92 -12.39 -1.60 1.73
CA LYS A 92 -13.04 -2.67 2.51
C LYS A 92 -12.31 -2.98 3.81
N LEU A 93 -11.09 -2.47 3.98
CA LEU A 93 -10.28 -2.70 5.18
C LEU A 93 -10.72 -1.77 6.33
N PRO A 94 -10.63 -2.22 7.60
CA PRO A 94 -10.83 -1.37 8.78
C PRO A 94 -9.81 -0.23 8.83
#